data_AF-A0A8I3AB67-F1
#
_entry.id   AF-A0A8I3AB67-F1
#
_cell.length_a   1.000
_cell.length_b   1.000
_cell.length_c   1.000
_cell.angle_alpha   90.00
_cell.angle_beta   90.00
_cell.angle_gamma   90.00
#
_symmetry.space_group_name_H-M   'P 1'
#
loop_
_entity.id
_entity.type
_entity.pdbx_description
1 polymer ?
#
loop_
_entity_poly.entity_id
_entity_poly.type
_entity_poly.pdbx_seq_one_letter_code
_entity_poly.pdbx_strand_id
1 'polypeptide(L)' 'MFLPNPRGQFPVGATTFKLAVPRRTLSRVKVRSGTSSEKLKPALVLEEVAFTAYYPADVPRKSNPRGLGWLLRFVGIL' A
#
# COMPACT_ATOMS: atom_id res chain seq x y z
N MET A 1 17.13 -4.19 1.92
CA MET A 1 16.74 -5.55 1.49
C MET A 1 16.08 -5.42 0.13
N PHE A 2 16.48 -6.23 -0.85
CA PHE A 2 15.97 -6.14 -2.23
C PHE A 2 15.03 -7.33 -2.53
N LEU A 3 13.80 -7.11 -3.02
CA LEU A 3 12.91 -8.16 -3.53
C LEU A 3 13.55 -8.77 -4.79
N PRO A 4 13.31 -10.08 -5.05
CA PRO A 4 13.85 -10.73 -6.22
C PRO A 4 13.26 -10.12 -7.50
N ASN A 5 14.08 -10.05 -8.55
CA ASN A 5 13.58 -9.73 -9.88
C ASN A 5 12.60 -10.81 -10.35
N PRO A 6 11.48 -10.44 -10.98
CA PRO A 6 10.55 -11.41 -11.54
C PRO A 6 11.26 -12.26 -12.60
N ARG A 7 11.15 -13.59 -12.50
CA ARG A 7 11.77 -14.57 -13.42
C ARG A 7 10.89 -14.90 -14.64
N GLY A 8 9.83 -14.12 -14.86
CA GLY A 8 8.87 -14.33 -15.94
C GLY A 8 9.38 -13.85 -17.29
N GLN A 9 8.81 -14.40 -18.36
CA GLN A 9 9.15 -14.02 -19.74
C GLN A 9 8.58 -12.66 -20.15
N PHE A 10 7.51 -12.23 -19.47
CA PHE A 10 6.81 -10.99 -19.80
C PHE A 10 7.26 -9.85 -18.89
N PRO A 11 7.47 -8.65 -19.45
CA PRO A 11 7.58 -7.45 -18.65
C PRO A 11 6.31 -7.27 -17.80
N VAL A 12 6.49 -6.84 -16.55
CA VAL A 12 5.40 -6.70 -15.56
C VAL A 12 5.19 -5.22 -15.25
N GLY A 13 3.98 -4.75 -15.50
CA GLY A 13 3.49 -3.47 -15.00
C GLY A 13 2.89 -3.62 -13.61
N ALA A 14 2.81 -2.51 -12.88
CA ALA A 14 2.14 -2.44 -11.59
C ALA A 14 1.30 -1.18 -11.52
N THR A 15 0.08 -1.29 -10.98
CA THR A 15 -0.77 -0.13 -10.69
C THR A 15 -1.39 -0.30 -9.32
N THR A 16 -1.27 0.73 -8.49
CA THR A 16 -1.89 0.77 -7.17
C THR A 16 -3.20 1.53 -7.26
N PHE A 17 -4.26 0.87 -6.81
CA PHE A 17 -5.60 1.42 -6.72
C PHE A 17 -5.92 1.75 -5.27
N LYS A 18 -6.68 2.82 -5.09
CA LYS A 18 -7.31 3.17 -3.82
C LYS A 18 -8.81 3.26 -4.06
N LEU A 19 -9.57 2.52 -3.26
CA LEU A 19 -11.01 2.46 -3.34
C LEU A 19 -11.60 2.84 -1.99
N ALA A 20 -12.43 3.87 -1.98
CA ALA A 20 -13.31 4.14 -0.87
C ALA A 20 -14.34 2.99 -0.75
N VAL A 21 -14.58 2.52 0.47
CA VAL A 21 -15.55 1.45 0.74
C VAL A 21 -16.54 1.91 1.81
N PRO A 22 -17.77 1.36 1.83
CA PRO A 22 -18.72 1.66 2.88
C PRO A 22 -18.12 1.42 4.27
N ARG A 23 -18.24 2.42 5.14
CA ARG A 23 -17.66 2.42 6.47
C ARG A 23 -18.10 1.18 7.27
N ARG A 24 -17.15 0.32 7.65
CA ARG A 24 -17.42 -0.92 8.40
C ARG A 24 -16.52 -1.03 9.62
N THR A 25 -17.13 -1.22 10.80
CA THR A 25 -16.36 -1.50 12.02
C THR A 25 -15.82 -2.93 11.98
N LEU A 26 -14.50 -3.08 12.02
CA LEU A 26 -13.83 -4.40 12.04
C LEU A 26 -13.44 -4.84 13.46
N SER A 27 -13.29 -3.88 14.38
CA SER A 27 -12.91 -4.15 15.77
C SER A 27 -14.11 -4.44 16.66
N ARG A 28 -13.93 -5.38 17.59
CA ARG A 28 -14.79 -5.51 18.79
C ARG A 28 -14.28 -4.65 19.95
N VAL A 29 -12.99 -4.30 19.93
CA VAL A 29 -12.33 -3.44 20.92
C VAL A 29 -12.70 -1.98 20.67
N LYS A 30 -13.02 -1.26 21.74
CA LYS A 30 -13.25 0.18 21.71
C LYS A 30 -12.16 0.89 22.48
N VAL A 31 -11.72 2.02 21.94
CA VAL A 31 -10.69 2.89 22.54
C VAL A 31 -11.33 4.20 22.98
N ARG A 32 -10.78 4.76 24.05
CA ARG A 32 -11.12 6.10 24.46
C ARG A 32 -10.31 7.07 23.62
N SER A 33 -11.02 7.88 22.85
CA SER A 33 -10.47 9.09 22.25
C SER A 33 -10.41 10.14 23.37
N GLY A 34 -9.26 10.80 23.57
CA GLY A 34 -9.16 11.95 24.49
C GLY A 34 -9.24 11.71 26.00
N THR A 35 -9.48 12.79 26.76
CA THR A 35 -9.54 12.80 28.23
C THR A 35 -10.84 12.19 28.76
N SER A 36 -10.80 11.78 30.03
CA SER A 36 -11.67 10.89 30.82
C SER A 36 -13.21 10.95 30.67
N SER A 37 -13.79 11.84 29.86
CA SER A 37 -15.24 11.95 29.66
C SER A 37 -15.72 11.59 28.24
N GLU A 38 -14.82 11.36 27.27
CA GLU A 38 -15.26 11.03 25.91
C GLU A 38 -15.81 9.58 25.80
N LYS A 39 -16.81 9.40 24.92
CA LYS A 39 -17.43 8.11 24.59
C LYS A 39 -16.41 7.19 23.91
N LEU A 40 -16.49 5.89 24.22
CA LEU A 40 -15.66 4.86 23.60
C LEU A 40 -15.97 4.73 22.09
N LYS A 41 -14.94 4.88 21.24
CA LYS A 41 -15.03 4.74 19.77
C LYS A 41 -14.42 3.39 19.34
N PRO A 42 -14.87 2.78 18.23
CA PRO A 42 -14.24 1.56 17.73
C PRO A 42 -12.76 1.77 17.40
N ALA A 43 -11.91 0.80 17.73
CA ALA A 43 -10.47 0.90 17.53
C ALA A 43 -10.04 0.79 16.06
N LEU A 44 -10.81 0.05 15.26
CA LEU A 44 -10.55 -0.19 13.85
C LEU A 44 -11.84 -0.11 13.03
N VAL A 45 -11.80 0.75 12.02
CA VAL A 45 -12.88 0.98 11.05
C VAL A 45 -12.25 0.91 9.66
N LEU A 46 -12.90 0.18 8.75
CA LEU A 46 -12.55 0.11 7.35
C LEU A 46 -13.30 1.20 6.58
N GLU A 47 -12.55 2.05 5.89
CA GLU A 47 -13.08 3.16 5.07
C GLU A 47 -12.45 3.19 3.68
N GLU A 48 -11.23 2.65 3.53
CA GLU A 48 -10.50 2.56 2.27
C GLU A 48 -9.83 1.19 2.14
N VAL A 49 -9.78 0.68 0.91
CA VAL A 49 -8.97 -0.47 0.52
C VAL A 49 -7.96 -0.02 -0.53
N ALA A 50 -6.68 -0.29 -0.28
CA ALA A 50 -5.61 -0.07 -1.24
C ALA A 50 -5.02 -1.42 -1.67
N PHE A 51 -4.85 -1.61 -2.98
CA PHE A 51 -4.23 -2.82 -3.52
C PHE A 51 -3.42 -2.51 -4.77
N THR A 52 -2.41 -3.34 -5.03
CA THR A 52 -1.56 -3.22 -6.23
C THR A 52 -1.82 -4.42 -7.13
N ALA A 53 -2.24 -4.16 -8.36
CA ALA A 53 -2.35 -5.18 -9.39
C ALA A 53 -1.05 -5.25 -10.19
N TYR A 54 -0.56 -6.48 -10.40
CA TYR A 54 0.60 -6.78 -11.24
C TYR A 54 0.10 -7.52 -12.48
N TYR A 55 0.47 -7.05 -13.67
CA TYR A 55 -0.04 -7.59 -14.93
C TYR A 55 1.01 -7.51 -16.05
N PRO A 56 0.96 -8.39 -17.06
CA PRO A 56 1.82 -8.27 -18.24
C PRO A 56 1.59 -6.94 -18.93
N ALA A 57 2.65 -6.17 -19.16
CA ALA A 57 2.55 -4.85 -19.76
C ALA A 57 3.69 -4.63 -20.76
N ASP A 58 3.40 -3.97 -21.87
CA ASP A 58 4.43 -3.54 -22.82
C ASP A 58 5.16 -2.32 -22.27
N VAL A 59 6.16 -2.57 -21.42
CA VAL A 59 7.03 -1.50 -20.89
C VAL A 59 8.31 -1.42 -21.72
N PRO A 60 8.67 -0.21 -22.24
CA PRO A 60 9.90 -0.05 -23.00
C PRO A 60 11.09 -0.42 -22.13
N ARG A 61 11.94 -1.33 -22.62
CA ARG A 61 13.19 -1.74 -21.96
C ARG A 61 14.16 -0.54 -21.89
N LYS A 62 14.06 0.30 -20.87
CA LYS A 62 15.06 1.36 -20.62
C LYS A 62 16.38 0.70 -20.22
N SER A 63 17.44 0.96 -20.98
CA SER A 63 18.80 0.42 -20.82
C SER A 63 19.58 0.96 -19.60
N ASN A 64 18.92 1.61 -18.64
CA ASN A 64 19.60 2.18 -17.48
C ASN A 64 18.67 2.21 -16.26
N PRO A 65 18.92 1.41 -15.21
CA PRO A 65 18.12 1.44 -14.00
C PRO A 65 18.62 2.59 -13.12
N ARG A 66 18.34 3.85 -13.50
CA ARG A 66 18.25 4.90 -12.46
C ARG A 66 16.97 4.64 -11.67
N GLY A 67 17.05 3.65 -10.77
CA GLY A 67 15.96 3.10 -9.97
C GLY A 67 15.77 1.59 -10.18
N LEU A 68 15.84 0.80 -9.10
CA LEU A 68 15.41 -0.59 -9.11
C LEU A 68 13.90 -0.65 -8.90
N GLY A 69 13.22 -1.21 -9.90
CA GLY A 69 11.79 -1.15 -10.14
C GLY A 69 10.89 -2.01 -9.24
N TRP A 70 11.21 -2.21 -7.96
CA TRP A 70 10.31 -2.93 -7.06
C TRP A 70 10.32 -2.50 -5.56
N LEU A 71 11.00 -1.43 -5.11
CA LEU A 71 10.92 -0.98 -3.69
C LEU A 71 11.11 0.52 -3.44
N LEU A 72 10.36 1.05 -2.46
CA LEU A 72 10.44 2.40 -1.92
C LEU A 72 11.79 2.72 -1.26
N ARG A 73 12.28 3.94 -1.47
CA ARG A 73 13.42 4.54 -0.76
C ARG A 73 12.92 5.71 0.10
N PHE A 74 13.21 5.69 1.41
CA PHE A 74 13.17 6.90 2.23
C PHE A 74 14.57 7.52 2.26
N VAL A 75 14.67 8.80 1.91
CA VAL A 75 15.89 9.61 2.07
C VAL A 75 15.72 10.38 3.38
N GLY A 76 16.36 9.91 4.45
CA GLY A 76 16.49 10.69 5.68
C GLY A 76 17.53 11.78 5.49
N ILE A 77 17.17 13.02 5.80
CA ILE A 77 18.07 14.19 5.81
C ILE A 77 18.79 14.20 7.17
N LEU A 78 20.13 14.17 7.16
CA LEU A 78 20.99 14.61 8.25
C LEU A 78 22.14 15.42 7.65
#